data_AF-A0AAV4I6D9-F1
#
_entry.id   AF-A0AAV4I6D9-F1
#
_cell.length_a   1.000
_cell.length_b   1.000
_cell.length_c   1.000
_cell.angle_alpha   90.00
_cell.angle_beta   90.00
_cell.angle_gamma   90.00
#
_symmetry.space_group_name_H-M   'P 1'
#
loop_
_entity.id
_entity.type
_entity.pdbx_description
1 polymer ?
#
loop_
_entity_poly.entity_id
_entity_poly.type
_entity_poly.pdbx_seq_one_letter_code
_entity_poly.pdbx_strand_id
1 'polypeptide(L)'
;MATPIKDWSKLEVRAVVRFFFSKGIRHSEIHKQIAETYGEGAMSRSRVYQWCTWFEEGRTILDDEPKSGRSKSSTNKENTTRVDELIKCERRMKIRKIPLNLEIPTSTVHEIVHDTFGYRKVCARWVPKVLSEDYKLQRVEISRLPLRCQQGNGDEDTTHIGEGLGGGFRAKNNLFDNLITNDETWVHLNTPETKRDYITWKHPSFPVTKKFKVQRSAAKVMALTD
;
A
#
# COMPACT_ATOMS: atom_id res chain seq x y z
N MET A 1 -59.71 -6.06 1.84
CA MET A 1 -58.69 -5.19 2.47
C MET A 1 -57.36 -5.55 1.83
N ALA A 2 -56.71 -4.61 1.14
CA ALA A 2 -55.36 -4.86 0.62
C ALA A 2 -54.41 -5.09 1.81
N THR A 3 -53.64 -6.17 1.78
CA THR A 3 -52.69 -6.49 2.83
C THR A 3 -51.49 -5.55 2.75
N PRO A 4 -51.08 -4.91 3.86
CA PRO A 4 -49.88 -4.06 3.87
C PRO A 4 -48.64 -4.85 3.45
N ILE A 5 -47.82 -4.26 2.59
CA ILE A 5 -46.52 -4.81 2.17
C ILE A 5 -45.60 -4.82 3.41
N LYS A 6 -45.22 -6.02 3.88
CA LYS A 6 -44.43 -6.17 5.12
C LYS A 6 -42.93 -5.89 4.95
N ASP A 7 -42.37 -6.22 3.79
CA ASP A 7 -40.96 -6.04 3.49
C ASP A 7 -40.80 -4.99 2.39
N TRP A 8 -40.30 -3.80 2.74
CA TRP A 8 -40.09 -2.68 1.82
C TRP A 8 -38.71 -2.05 2.01
N SER A 9 -38.16 -1.48 0.95
CA SER A 9 -36.90 -0.73 1.01
C SER A 9 -37.14 0.78 1.05
N LYS A 10 -36.23 1.53 1.67
CA LYS A 10 -36.30 3.01 1.69
C LYS A 10 -36.33 3.60 0.27
N LEU A 11 -35.63 2.96 -0.67
CA LEU A 11 -35.53 3.41 -2.05
C LEU A 11 -36.84 3.19 -2.82
N GLU A 12 -37.49 2.05 -2.59
CA GLU A 12 -38.81 1.73 -3.13
C GLU A 12 -39.87 2.74 -2.67
N VAL A 13 -39.97 3.01 -1.36
CA VAL A 13 -40.95 3.98 -0.86
C VAL A 13 -40.70 5.37 -1.44
N ARG A 14 -39.43 5.79 -1.61
CA ARG A 14 -39.08 7.07 -2.26
C ARG A 14 -39.46 7.09 -3.75
N ALA A 15 -39.32 5.97 -4.45
CA ALA A 15 -39.75 5.85 -5.85
C ALA A 15 -41.27 6.02 -5.98
N VAL A 16 -42.03 5.43 -5.05
CA VAL A 16 -43.50 5.57 -4.99
C VAL A 16 -43.91 7.00 -4.64
N VAL A 17 -43.22 7.67 -3.71
CA VAL A 17 -43.42 9.11 -3.45
C VAL A 17 -43.23 9.92 -4.74
N ARG A 18 -42.14 9.66 -5.49
CA ARG A 18 -41.86 10.35 -6.76
C ARG A 18 -42.95 10.12 -7.80
N PHE A 19 -43.47 8.89 -7.89
CA PHE A 19 -44.58 8.54 -8.77
C PHE A 19 -45.86 9.29 -8.42
N PHE A 20 -46.26 9.31 -7.15
CA PHE A 20 -47.46 10.04 -6.72
C PHE A 20 -47.31 11.56 -6.84
N PHE A 21 -46.11 12.08 -6.60
CA PHE A 21 -45.78 13.49 -6.85
C PHE A 21 -45.93 13.83 -8.34
N SER A 22 -45.42 12.98 -9.27
CA SER A 22 -45.60 13.20 -10.71
C SER A 22 -47.06 13.11 -11.19
N LYS A 23 -47.94 12.45 -10.42
CA LYS A 23 -49.39 12.41 -10.66
C LYS A 23 -50.12 13.65 -10.14
N GLY A 24 -49.43 14.60 -9.49
CA GLY A 24 -50.02 15.81 -8.93
C GLY A 24 -50.85 15.56 -7.66
N ILE A 25 -50.61 14.45 -6.95
CA ILE A 25 -51.32 14.15 -5.70
C ILE A 25 -50.79 15.07 -4.58
N ARG A 26 -51.70 15.61 -3.75
CA ARG A 26 -51.32 16.46 -2.61
C ARG A 26 -50.45 15.69 -1.61
N HIS A 27 -49.43 16.33 -1.04
CA HIS A 27 -48.45 15.70 -0.14
C HIS A 27 -49.09 14.95 1.06
N SER A 28 -50.20 15.46 1.59
CA SER A 28 -50.96 14.80 2.65
C SER A 28 -51.58 13.47 2.23
N GLU A 29 -52.06 13.39 0.99
CA GLU A 29 -52.68 12.21 0.42
C GLU A 29 -51.62 11.16 0.05
N ILE A 30 -50.45 11.60 -0.40
CA ILE A 30 -49.28 10.72 -0.62
C ILE A 30 -48.91 9.99 0.68
N HIS A 31 -48.82 10.70 1.81
CA HIS A 31 -48.53 10.07 3.10
C HIS A 31 -49.60 9.05 3.51
N LYS A 32 -50.89 9.37 3.30
CA LYS A 32 -52.00 8.47 3.61
C LYS A 32 -51.92 7.17 2.80
N GLN A 33 -51.67 7.27 1.49
CA GLN A 33 -51.54 6.10 0.62
C GLN A 33 -50.30 5.27 0.95
N ILE A 34 -49.19 5.89 1.33
CA ILE A 34 -47.99 5.18 1.78
C ILE A 34 -48.25 4.45 3.10
N ALA A 35 -48.92 5.08 4.05
CA ALA A 35 -49.26 4.45 5.32
C ALA A 35 -50.25 3.27 5.13
N GLU A 36 -51.18 3.38 4.18
CA GLU A 36 -52.13 2.31 3.84
C GLU A 36 -51.46 1.12 3.14
N THR A 37 -50.51 1.37 2.24
CA THR A 37 -49.85 0.33 1.44
C THR A 37 -48.65 -0.32 2.12
N TYR A 38 -47.79 0.47 2.78
CA TYR A 38 -46.52 0.03 3.39
C TYR A 38 -46.54 0.02 4.92
N GLY A 39 -47.63 0.50 5.54
CA GLY A 39 -47.77 0.63 6.99
C GLY A 39 -47.31 1.98 7.53
N GLU A 40 -47.80 2.33 8.72
CA GLU A 40 -47.63 3.65 9.34
C GLU A 40 -46.16 4.00 9.69
N GLY A 41 -45.29 2.99 9.76
CA GLY A 41 -43.85 3.13 9.98
C GLY A 41 -42.99 3.33 8.72
N ALA A 42 -43.59 3.32 7.52
CA ALA A 42 -42.84 3.30 6.26
C ALA A 42 -42.06 4.60 5.98
N MET A 43 -42.75 5.73 6.10
CA MET A 43 -42.12 7.05 5.95
C MET A 43 -42.93 8.09 6.71
N SER A 44 -42.29 8.81 7.63
CA SER A 44 -42.95 9.87 8.40
C SER A 44 -43.47 10.98 7.47
N ARG A 45 -44.59 11.61 7.84
CA ARG A 45 -45.17 12.77 7.15
C ARG A 45 -44.13 13.84 6.77
N SER A 46 -43.28 14.28 7.70
CA SER A 46 -42.26 15.30 7.42
C SER A 46 -41.27 14.86 6.34
N ARG A 47 -40.92 13.58 6.30
CA ARG A 47 -40.01 13.02 5.29
C ARG A 47 -40.65 12.95 3.91
N VAL A 48 -41.95 12.61 3.83
CA VAL A 48 -42.71 12.66 2.57
C VAL A 48 -42.73 14.08 2.02
N TYR A 49 -43.05 15.07 2.86
CA TYR A 49 -43.04 16.48 2.45
C TYR A 49 -41.66 16.93 1.98
N GLN A 50 -40.59 16.57 2.71
CA GLN A 50 -39.22 16.87 2.32
C GLN A 50 -38.85 16.28 0.96
N TRP A 51 -39.25 15.03 0.67
CA TRP A 51 -39.03 14.41 -0.64
C TRP A 51 -39.80 15.10 -1.75
N CYS A 52 -41.06 15.48 -1.51
CA CYS A 52 -41.83 16.25 -2.49
C CYS A 52 -41.18 17.62 -2.78
N THR A 53 -40.70 18.34 -1.76
CA THR A 53 -39.94 19.59 -1.96
C THR A 53 -38.66 19.35 -2.76
N TRP A 54 -37.90 18.29 -2.47
CA TRP A 54 -36.73 17.96 -3.28
C TRP A 54 -37.08 17.61 -4.74
N PHE A 55 -38.24 17.01 -4.99
CA PHE A 55 -38.70 16.74 -6.36
C PHE A 55 -39.16 18.01 -7.08
N GLU A 56 -39.78 18.97 -6.37
CA GLU A 56 -40.07 20.31 -6.90
C GLU A 56 -38.78 21.06 -7.28
N GLU A 57 -37.72 20.92 -6.47
CA GLU A 57 -36.38 21.45 -6.72
C GLU A 57 -35.61 20.70 -7.84
N GLY A 58 -36.21 19.67 -8.46
CA GLY A 58 -35.65 18.97 -9.60
C GLY A 58 -34.70 17.81 -9.27
N ARG A 59 -34.63 17.35 -8.01
CA ARG A 59 -33.81 16.20 -7.61
C ARG A 59 -34.33 14.91 -8.29
N THR A 60 -33.44 14.17 -8.96
CA THR A 60 -33.79 12.89 -9.60
C THR A 60 -33.24 11.66 -8.87
N ILE A 61 -32.28 11.84 -7.96
CA ILE A 61 -31.60 10.79 -7.21
C ILE A 61 -32.42 10.41 -5.97
N LEU A 62 -32.77 9.14 -5.85
CA LEU A 62 -33.54 8.57 -4.72
C LEU A 62 -32.67 8.13 -3.54
N ASP A 63 -31.36 7.97 -3.76
CA ASP A 63 -30.42 7.60 -2.72
C ASP A 63 -30.16 8.73 -1.73
N ASP A 64 -29.72 8.34 -0.53
CA ASP A 64 -29.17 9.30 0.43
C ASP A 64 -27.89 9.91 -0.17
N GLU A 65 -27.77 11.23 -0.11
CA GLU A 65 -26.51 11.87 -0.47
C GLU A 65 -25.40 11.41 0.46
N PRO A 66 -24.15 11.32 -0.04
CA PRO A 66 -23.01 11.01 0.80
C PRO A 66 -22.97 12.00 1.95
N LYS A 67 -23.21 11.50 3.17
CA LYS A 67 -23.16 12.33 4.37
C LYS A 67 -21.74 12.83 4.52
N SER A 68 -21.56 14.15 4.54
CA SER A 68 -20.35 14.74 5.10
C SER A 68 -20.20 14.22 6.52
N GLY A 69 -19.19 13.39 6.75
CA GLY A 69 -18.86 12.90 8.09
C GLY A 69 -18.49 14.05 9.01
N ARG A 70 -18.22 13.75 10.28
CA ARG A 70 -17.61 14.74 11.18
C ARG A 70 -16.32 15.24 10.54
N SER A 71 -16.21 16.54 10.31
CA SER A 71 -14.97 17.14 9.81
C SER A 71 -13.85 16.77 10.77
N LYS A 72 -12.79 16.13 10.25
CA LYS A 72 -11.58 15.83 11.02
C LYS A 72 -10.82 17.13 11.22
N SER A 73 -11.29 17.95 12.16
CA SER A 73 -10.74 19.28 12.48
C SER A 73 -9.23 19.25 12.80
N SER A 74 -8.66 18.08 13.13
CA SER A 74 -7.25 17.96 13.48
C SER A 74 -6.31 17.81 12.27
N THR A 75 -6.79 17.35 11.12
CA THR A 75 -5.99 17.14 9.90
C THR A 75 -6.02 18.39 9.03
N ASN A 76 -5.53 19.50 9.58
CA ASN A 76 -5.29 20.72 8.80
C ASN A 76 -4.13 20.48 7.82
N LYS A 77 -4.23 21.02 6.60
CA LYS A 77 -3.18 20.95 5.57
C LYS A 77 -1.83 21.43 6.13
N GLU A 78 -1.84 22.46 6.96
CA GLU A 78 -0.65 22.95 7.64
C GLU A 78 0.01 21.89 8.55
N ASN A 79 -0.77 21.20 9.37
CA ASN A 79 -0.27 20.12 10.22
C ASN A 79 0.28 18.96 9.39
N THR A 80 -0.36 18.63 8.26
CA THR A 80 0.15 17.59 7.36
C THR A 80 1.53 17.94 6.80
N THR A 81 1.72 19.20 6.37
CA THR A 81 3.01 19.68 5.85
C THR A 81 4.09 19.63 6.92
N ARG A 82 3.81 20.15 8.13
CA ARG A 82 4.78 20.15 9.23
C ARG A 82 5.22 18.74 9.64
N VAL A 83 4.29 17.77 9.66
CA VAL A 83 4.61 16.37 9.95
C VAL A 83 5.50 15.77 8.86
N ASP A 84 5.22 16.04 7.59
CA ASP A 84 6.01 15.52 6.46
C ASP A 84 7.44 16.08 6.45
N GLU A 85 7.58 17.40 6.62
CA GLU A 85 8.88 18.07 6.70
C GLU A 85 9.73 17.52 7.84
N LEU A 86 9.14 17.33 9.03
CA LEU A 86 9.85 16.78 10.17
C LEU A 86 10.36 15.36 9.92
N ILE A 87 9.54 14.51 9.27
CA ILE A 87 9.93 13.13 8.93
C ILE A 87 11.03 13.11 7.85
N LYS A 88 10.98 14.02 6.87
CA LYS A 88 12.00 14.14 5.83
C LYS A 88 13.34 14.60 6.39
N CYS A 89 13.33 15.53 7.35
CA CYS A 89 14.54 16.01 8.04
C CYS A 89 15.17 14.91 8.89
N GLU A 90 14.38 14.17 9.69
CA GLU A 90 14.89 13.08 10.53
C GLU A 90 14.15 11.76 10.26
N ARG A 91 14.54 11.06 9.17
CA ARG A 91 13.90 9.79 8.75
C ARG A 91 13.90 8.67 9.80
N ARG A 92 14.76 8.74 10.81
CA ARG A 92 14.86 7.73 11.89
C ARG A 92 14.07 8.10 13.15
N MET A 93 13.33 9.22 13.14
CA MET A 93 12.56 9.69 14.28
C MET A 93 11.50 8.65 14.72
N LYS A 94 11.28 8.54 16.03
CA LYS A 94 10.20 7.71 16.58
C LYS A 94 8.88 8.49 16.48
N ILE A 95 7.82 7.84 16.02
CA ILE A 95 6.50 8.47 15.86
C ILE A 95 6.00 9.18 17.13
N ARG A 96 6.30 8.63 18.32
CA ARG A 96 5.97 9.23 19.63
C ARG A 96 6.64 10.59 19.91
N LYS A 97 7.68 10.97 19.18
CA LYS A 97 8.34 12.28 19.31
C LYS A 97 7.64 13.36 18.48
N ILE A 98 7.01 12.99 17.37
CA ILE A 98 6.36 13.93 16.46
C ILE A 98 5.27 14.76 17.18
N PRO A 99 4.38 14.16 18.01
CA PRO A 99 3.42 14.92 18.82
C PRO A 99 4.07 15.94 19.75
N LEU A 100 5.21 15.60 20.34
CA LEU A 100 5.94 16.47 21.27
C LEU A 100 6.63 17.64 20.55
N ASN A 101 7.09 17.40 19.32
CA ASN A 101 7.80 18.41 18.54
C ASN A 101 6.86 19.41 17.87
N LEU A 102 5.65 18.98 17.49
CA LEU A 102 4.70 19.79 16.72
C LEU A 102 3.45 20.18 17.52
N GLU A 103 3.34 19.74 18.78
CA GLU A 103 2.17 19.94 19.65
C GLU A 103 0.85 19.43 19.02
N ILE A 104 0.95 18.40 18.17
CA ILE A 104 -0.19 17.78 17.50
C ILE A 104 -0.64 16.55 18.30
N PRO A 105 -1.96 16.29 18.45
CA PRO A 105 -2.45 15.06 19.07
C PRO A 105 -1.86 13.79 18.43
N THR A 106 -1.52 12.80 19.28
CA THR A 106 -0.87 11.56 18.83
C THR A 106 -1.72 10.77 17.82
N SER A 107 -3.05 10.77 18.00
CA SER A 107 -3.99 10.14 17.07
C SER A 107 -3.90 10.72 15.67
N THR A 108 -3.82 12.04 15.58
CA THR A 108 -3.75 12.77 14.31
C THR A 108 -2.42 12.51 13.61
N VAL A 109 -1.31 12.48 14.36
CA VAL A 109 -0.01 12.10 13.78
C VAL A 109 -0.07 10.68 13.21
N HIS A 110 -0.68 9.73 13.91
CA HIS A 110 -0.83 8.36 13.40
C HIS A 110 -1.65 8.32 12.11
N GLU A 111 -2.77 9.03 12.05
CA GLU A 111 -3.61 9.13 10.86
C GLU A 111 -2.85 9.79 9.69
N ILE A 112 -2.16 10.89 9.94
CA ILE A 112 -1.38 11.59 8.91
C ILE A 112 -0.27 10.67 8.35
N VAL A 113 0.50 10.02 9.23
CA VAL A 113 1.64 9.19 8.82
C VAL A 113 1.18 7.94 8.08
N HIS A 114 0.13 7.25 8.56
CA HIS A 114 -0.28 5.96 8.01
C HIS A 114 -1.37 6.08 6.95
N ASP A 115 -2.43 6.86 7.20
CA ASP A 115 -3.60 6.91 6.31
C ASP A 115 -3.44 7.96 5.22
N THR A 116 -2.84 9.12 5.54
CA THR A 116 -2.62 10.19 4.55
C THR A 116 -1.38 9.95 3.70
N PHE A 117 -0.22 9.69 4.32
CA PHE A 117 1.05 9.50 3.59
C PHE A 117 1.38 8.04 3.25
N GLY A 118 0.76 7.07 3.91
CA GLY A 118 1.10 5.65 3.68
C GLY A 118 2.50 5.27 4.15
N TYR A 119 3.13 6.06 5.02
CA TYR A 119 4.48 5.78 5.50
C TYR A 119 4.50 4.50 6.35
N ARG A 120 5.50 3.67 6.07
CA ARG A 120 5.75 2.42 6.79
C ARG A 120 7.17 2.39 7.32
N LYS A 121 7.31 1.83 8.53
CA LYS A 121 8.62 1.64 9.15
C LYS A 121 9.30 0.41 8.54
N VAL A 122 10.45 0.63 7.92
CA VAL A 122 11.30 -0.43 7.38
C VAL A 122 12.62 -0.48 8.12
N CYS A 123 13.22 -1.66 8.22
CA CYS A 123 14.58 -1.81 8.73
C CYS A 123 15.58 -1.52 7.61
N ALA A 124 16.71 -0.89 7.95
CA ALA A 124 17.81 -0.71 7.00
C ALA A 124 18.34 -2.08 6.55
N ARG A 125 18.81 -2.16 5.30
CA ARG A 125 19.52 -3.33 4.80
C ARG A 125 20.95 -3.32 5.33
N TRP A 126 21.45 -4.49 5.72
CA TRP A 126 22.87 -4.67 6.03
C TRP A 126 23.67 -4.57 4.73
N VAL A 127 24.69 -3.72 4.73
CA VAL A 127 25.58 -3.52 3.59
C VAL A 127 26.97 -4.05 3.99
N PRO A 128 27.65 -4.87 3.16
CA PRO A 128 28.90 -5.53 3.53
C PRO A 128 30.01 -4.57 3.97
N LYS A 129 30.13 -3.41 3.32
CA LYS A 129 31.18 -2.42 3.60
C LYS A 129 30.73 -1.01 3.20
N VAL A 130 31.18 -0.01 3.96
CA VAL A 130 31.11 1.40 3.55
C VAL A 130 32.24 1.67 2.57
N LEU A 131 31.91 2.08 1.35
CA LEU A 131 32.88 2.32 0.28
C LEU A 131 33.29 3.80 0.23
N SER A 132 34.58 4.06 -0.02
CA SER A 132 35.06 5.38 -0.42
C SER A 132 34.57 5.72 -1.83
N GLU A 133 34.68 6.99 -2.22
CA GLU A 133 34.24 7.44 -3.55
C GLU A 133 35.04 6.76 -4.67
N ASP A 134 36.35 6.63 -4.50
CA ASP A 134 37.23 5.94 -5.45
C ASP A 134 36.80 4.48 -5.69
N TYR A 135 36.48 3.74 -4.62
CA TYR A 135 36.01 2.35 -4.75
C TYR A 135 34.62 2.26 -5.41
N LYS A 136 33.77 3.28 -5.29
CA LYS A 136 32.50 3.32 -6.01
C LYS A 136 32.74 3.53 -7.51
N LEU A 137 33.61 4.47 -7.87
CA LEU A 137 33.97 4.76 -9.26
C LEU A 137 34.57 3.53 -9.94
N GLN A 138 35.56 2.89 -9.30
CA GLN A 138 36.16 1.65 -9.80
C GLN A 138 35.12 0.55 -10.00
N ARG A 139 34.20 0.35 -9.04
CA ARG A 139 33.11 -0.63 -9.20
C ARG A 139 32.20 -0.34 -10.37
N VAL A 140 31.83 0.92 -10.59
CA VAL A 140 31.01 1.34 -11.73
C VAL A 140 31.75 1.11 -13.04
N GLU A 141 33.04 1.46 -13.11
CA GLU A 141 33.86 1.27 -14.30
C GLU A 141 34.01 -0.21 -14.66
N ILE A 142 34.37 -1.06 -13.69
CA ILE A 142 34.47 -2.51 -13.87
C ILE A 142 33.13 -3.11 -14.31
N SER A 143 32.01 -2.65 -13.73
CA SER A 143 30.67 -3.16 -14.08
C SER A 143 30.22 -2.74 -15.48
N ARG A 144 30.77 -1.66 -16.06
CA ARG A 144 30.42 -1.23 -17.43
C ARG A 144 30.99 -2.15 -18.50
N LEU A 145 32.12 -2.82 -18.24
CA LEU A 145 32.75 -3.73 -19.20
C LEU A 145 31.83 -4.89 -19.61
N PRO A 146 31.27 -5.71 -18.69
CA PRO A 146 30.35 -6.78 -19.06
C PRO A 146 29.04 -6.27 -19.67
N LEU A 147 28.54 -5.10 -19.24
CA LEU A 147 27.32 -4.50 -19.81
C LEU A 147 27.50 -4.11 -21.29
N ARG A 148 28.65 -3.52 -21.65
CA ARG A 148 28.96 -3.18 -23.04
C ARG A 148 29.07 -4.42 -23.93
N CYS A 149 29.67 -5.50 -23.43
CA CYS A 149 29.75 -6.77 -24.14
C CYS A 149 28.37 -7.42 -24.38
N GLN A 150 27.37 -7.14 -23.53
CA GLN A 150 25.99 -7.61 -23.73
C GLN A 150 25.19 -6.73 -24.72
N GLN A 151 25.50 -5.44 -24.81
CA GLN A 151 24.77 -4.46 -25.63
C GLN A 151 25.34 -4.31 -27.06
N GLY A 152 26.51 -4.89 -27.36
CA GLY A 152 27.16 -4.88 -28.67
C GLY A 152 26.54 -5.80 -29.72
N ASN A 153 25.21 -5.86 -29.81
CA ASN A 153 24.48 -6.44 -30.94
C ASN A 153 23.44 -5.42 -31.39
N GLY A 154 23.77 -4.61 -32.40
CA GLY A 154 22.77 -3.77 -33.03
C GLY A 154 23.24 -2.55 -33.82
N ASP A 155 24.47 -2.47 -34.32
CA ASP A 155 24.81 -1.50 -35.38
C ASP A 155 25.67 -2.19 -36.45
N GLU A 156 25.00 -2.65 -37.52
CA GLU A 156 25.63 -2.96 -38.80
C GLU A 156 26.02 -1.65 -39.50
N ASP A 157 27.05 -0.94 -39.04
CA ASP A 157 27.79 -0.04 -39.94
C ASP A 157 29.11 0.43 -39.32
N THR A 158 30.21 -0.23 -39.64
CA THR A 158 31.53 0.45 -39.70
C THR A 158 32.42 -0.33 -40.66
N THR A 159 32.24 -0.03 -41.94
CA THR A 159 33.22 -0.31 -42.98
C THR A 159 34.40 0.66 -42.81
N HIS A 160 35.62 0.11 -42.80
CA HIS A 160 36.93 0.78 -42.95
C HIS A 160 37.41 1.73 -41.84
N ILE A 161 38.33 1.27 -40.96
CA ILE A 161 39.70 1.82 -40.79
C ILE A 161 40.62 0.72 -40.21
N GLY A 162 41.74 0.43 -40.91
CA GLY A 162 43.03 0.11 -40.29
C GLY A 162 43.32 -1.33 -39.84
N GLU A 163 43.96 -2.09 -40.73
CA GLU A 163 44.73 -3.29 -40.37
C GLU A 163 45.89 -2.94 -39.43
N GLY A 164 45.98 -3.62 -38.28
CA GLY A 164 47.15 -3.51 -37.40
C GLY A 164 46.91 -4.07 -36.00
N LEU A 165 47.46 -5.27 -35.75
CA LEU A 165 47.58 -5.98 -34.46
C LEU A 165 46.33 -6.74 -33.99
N GLY A 166 46.15 -7.92 -34.61
CA GLY A 166 45.91 -9.21 -33.95
C GLY A 166 44.96 -9.26 -32.74
N GLY A 167 43.72 -9.69 -32.99
CA GLY A 167 42.84 -10.22 -31.95
C GLY A 167 41.38 -9.80 -32.09
N GLY A 168 40.75 -10.10 -33.24
CA GLY A 168 39.31 -9.89 -33.42
C GLY A 168 38.52 -10.75 -32.43
N PHE A 169 38.10 -10.16 -31.31
CA PHE A 169 37.14 -10.77 -30.39
C PHE A 169 35.77 -10.74 -31.07
N ARG A 170 35.49 -11.79 -31.84
CA ARG A 170 34.19 -12.03 -32.48
C ARG A 170 33.09 -11.96 -31.41
N ALA A 171 32.22 -10.95 -31.49
CA ALA A 171 31.04 -10.78 -30.65
C ALA A 171 29.96 -11.83 -30.98
N LYS A 172 30.27 -13.12 -30.79
CA LYS A 172 29.32 -14.23 -30.98
C LYS A 172 29.27 -15.21 -29.81
N ASN A 173 29.95 -14.94 -28.70
CA ASN A 173 29.86 -15.77 -27.51
C ASN A 173 29.23 -14.92 -26.41
N ASN A 174 28.18 -15.42 -25.75
CA ASN A 174 27.70 -14.73 -24.56
C ASN A 174 28.85 -14.74 -23.56
N LEU A 175 29.20 -13.58 -23.02
CA LEU A 175 30.31 -13.41 -22.06
C LEU A 175 30.26 -14.43 -20.90
N PHE A 176 29.07 -14.92 -20.57
CA PHE A 176 28.81 -15.84 -19.47
C PHE A 176 28.98 -17.32 -19.83
N ASP A 177 29.03 -17.69 -21.12
CA ASP A 177 29.08 -19.11 -21.55
C ASP A 177 30.39 -19.79 -21.14
N ASN A 178 31.45 -19.01 -20.93
CA ASN A 178 32.77 -19.49 -20.49
C ASN A 178 33.19 -18.91 -19.13
N LEU A 179 32.29 -18.24 -18.41
CA LEU A 179 32.60 -17.66 -17.10
C LEU A 179 32.52 -18.75 -16.03
N ILE A 180 33.67 -19.15 -15.51
CA ILE A 180 33.76 -20.01 -14.32
C ILE A 180 34.10 -19.11 -13.14
N THR A 181 33.24 -19.10 -12.11
CA THR A 181 33.47 -18.39 -10.86
C THR A 181 33.73 -19.37 -9.73
N ASN A 182 34.52 -18.99 -8.74
CA ASN A 182 34.70 -19.75 -7.51
C ASN A 182 34.66 -18.77 -6.33
N ASP A 183 34.08 -19.19 -5.23
CA ASP A 183 34.14 -18.48 -3.95
C ASP A 183 34.36 -19.48 -2.81
N GLU A 184 35.03 -19.02 -1.75
CA GLU A 184 35.34 -19.82 -0.57
C GLU A 184 34.37 -19.44 0.56
N THR A 185 33.53 -20.39 0.96
CA THR A 185 32.58 -20.16 2.06
C THR A 185 32.87 -21.09 3.24
N TRP A 186 32.93 -20.49 4.44
CA TRP A 186 33.03 -21.25 5.69
C TRP A 186 31.69 -21.92 6.04
N VAL A 187 31.68 -23.25 6.13
CA VAL A 187 30.52 -24.04 6.57
C VAL A 187 30.74 -24.51 8.00
N HIS A 188 29.80 -24.21 8.88
CA HIS A 188 29.80 -24.72 10.25
C HIS A 188 29.21 -26.14 10.29
N LEU A 189 29.81 -27.04 11.06
CA LEU A 189 29.28 -28.41 11.28
C LEU A 189 27.85 -28.42 11.86
N ASN A 190 27.52 -27.43 12.69
CA ASN A 190 26.17 -27.21 13.15
C ASN A 190 25.79 -25.73 13.09
N THR A 191 24.80 -25.41 12.26
CA THR A 191 24.13 -24.12 12.19
C THR A 191 22.77 -24.21 12.90
N PRO A 192 22.64 -23.69 14.13
CA PRO A 192 21.37 -23.75 14.83
C PRO A 192 20.33 -22.90 14.07
N GLU A 193 19.12 -23.44 13.98
CA GLU A 193 17.97 -22.76 13.41
C GLU A 193 17.81 -21.35 14.01
N THR A 194 17.47 -20.38 13.17
CA THR A 194 17.24 -19.00 13.63
C THR A 194 15.90 -18.88 14.37
N LYS A 195 15.66 -17.73 14.99
CA LYS A 195 14.35 -17.43 15.61
C LYS A 195 13.21 -17.40 14.58
N ARG A 196 13.50 -17.06 13.32
CA ARG A 196 12.51 -17.01 12.24
C ARG A 196 12.11 -18.41 11.78
N ASP A 197 13.07 -19.33 11.72
CA ASP A 197 12.82 -20.71 11.32
C ASP A 197 11.92 -21.45 12.33
N TYR A 198 11.90 -20.97 13.58
CA TYR A 198 11.06 -21.50 14.66
C TYR A 198 9.71 -20.79 14.81
N ILE A 199 9.26 -20.04 13.79
CA ILE A 199 7.92 -19.44 13.81
C ILE A 199 6.89 -20.55 13.59
N THR A 200 6.09 -20.83 14.62
CA THR A 200 5.04 -21.84 14.59
C THR A 200 3.67 -21.22 14.80
N TRP A 201 2.65 -21.65 14.06
CA TRP A 201 1.26 -21.35 14.37
C TRP A 201 0.84 -22.07 15.66
N LYS A 202 0.11 -21.39 16.55
CA LYS A 202 -0.40 -22.00 17.79
C LYS A 202 -1.81 -21.56 18.14
N HIS A 203 -2.54 -22.46 18.80
CA HIS A 203 -3.84 -22.14 19.42
C HIS A 203 -3.64 -21.21 20.65
N PRO A 204 -4.57 -20.28 20.94
CA PRO A 204 -4.48 -19.39 22.11
C PRO A 204 -4.32 -20.11 23.45
N SER A 205 -4.93 -21.30 23.59
CA SER A 205 -4.88 -22.10 24.82
C SER A 205 -3.53 -22.80 25.07
N PHE A 206 -2.64 -22.86 24.09
CA PHE A 206 -1.35 -23.53 24.25
C PHE A 206 -0.27 -22.59 24.82
N PRO A 207 0.62 -23.10 25.68
CA PRO A 207 1.72 -22.32 26.23
C PRO A 207 2.65 -21.79 25.12
N VAL A 208 3.37 -20.71 25.40
CA VAL A 208 4.34 -20.14 24.46
C VAL A 208 5.53 -21.09 24.34
N THR A 209 5.86 -21.49 23.11
CA THR A 209 7.06 -22.27 22.81
C THR A 209 8.30 -21.45 23.16
N LYS A 210 9.19 -22.02 23.97
CA LYS A 210 10.45 -21.38 24.36
C LYS A 210 11.57 -21.90 23.47
N LYS A 211 12.30 -21.00 22.81
CA LYS A 211 13.54 -21.30 22.09
C LYS A 211 14.71 -20.73 22.86
N PHE A 212 15.65 -21.58 23.25
CA PHE A 212 16.90 -21.18 23.87
C PHE A 212 17.90 -20.73 22.79
N LYS A 213 18.76 -19.76 23.12
CA LYS A 213 19.83 -19.34 22.22
C LYS A 213 20.90 -20.43 22.21
N VAL A 214 21.19 -20.96 21.02
CA VAL A 214 22.27 -21.92 20.79
C VAL A 214 23.32 -21.24 19.90
N GLN A 215 24.60 -21.40 20.23
CA GLN A 215 25.70 -20.88 19.42
C GLN A 215 26.05 -21.85 18.28
N ARG A 216 26.57 -21.30 17.17
CA ARG A 216 27.13 -22.12 16.08
C ARG A 216 28.34 -22.91 16.59
N SER A 217 28.58 -24.09 16.01
CA SER A 217 29.79 -24.87 16.32
C SER A 217 31.06 -24.05 16.06
N ALA A 218 32.04 -24.20 16.95
CA ALA A 218 33.37 -23.62 16.78
C ALA A 218 34.12 -24.28 15.61
N ALA A 219 33.88 -25.58 15.41
CA ALA A 219 34.40 -26.32 14.27
C ALA A 219 33.70 -25.88 12.97
N LYS A 220 34.52 -25.58 11.96
CA LYS A 220 34.13 -25.15 10.61
C LYS A 220 35.04 -25.82 9.58
N VAL A 221 34.50 -26.04 8.39
CA VAL A 221 35.21 -26.55 7.24
C VAL A 221 35.08 -25.52 6.11
N MET A 222 36.12 -25.35 5.32
CA MET A 222 36.09 -24.52 4.12
C MET A 222 35.46 -25.33 2.98
N ALA A 223 34.47 -24.76 2.31
CA ALA A 223 33.87 -25.35 1.11
C ALA A 223 34.13 -24.43 -0.07
N LEU A 224 34.48 -25.02 -1.21
CA LEU A 224 34.56 -24.34 -2.51
C LEU A 224 33.19 -24.46 -3.17
N THR A 225 32.68 -23.35 -3.70
CA THR A 225 31.44 -23.31 -4.47
C THR A 225 31.76 -22.99 -5.93
N ASP A 226 31.50 -23.95 -6.81
CA ASP A 226 31.61 -23.85 -8.26
C ASP A 226 30.33 -23.29 -8.90
#